data_AF-A0A7C1SBD7-F1
#
_entry.id   AF-A0A7C1SBD7-F1
#
_cell.length_a   1.000
_cell.length_b   1.000
_cell.length_c   1.000
_cell.angle_alpha   90.00
_cell.angle_beta   90.00
_cell.angle_gamma   90.00
#
_symmetry.space_group_name_H-M   'P 1'
#
loop_
_entity.id
_entity.type
_entity.pdbx_description
1 polymer ?
#
loop_
_entity_poly.entity_id
_entity_poly.type
_entity_poly.pdbx_seq_one_letter_code
_entity_poly.pdbx_strand_id
1 'polypeptide(L)' 'MTIREQTEEIERQIFHPRACLSSKSKGRKRKEKEDSIRTCFQRDRDRIIHSKSFRRLKHKTQVFL' A
#
# COMPACT_ATOMS: atom_id res chain seq x y z
N MET A 1 -8.32 -15.80 11.29
CA MET A 1 -7.94 -14.39 11.06
C MET A 1 -6.57 -14.39 10.41
N THR A 2 -6.41 -13.72 9.28
CA THR A 2 -5.13 -13.62 8.55
C THR A 2 -4.29 -12.46 9.09
N ILE A 3 -2.98 -12.44 8.80
CA ILE A 3 -2.08 -11.34 9.22
C ILE A 3 -2.54 -10.01 8.61
N ARG A 4 -3.03 -10.04 7.36
CA ARG A 4 -3.65 -8.88 6.72
C ARG A 4 -4.82 -8.34 7.55
N GLU A 5 -5.76 -9.20 7.95
CA GLU A 5 -6.95 -8.82 8.72
C GLU A 5 -6.59 -8.24 10.09
N GLN A 6 -5.58 -8.80 10.76
CA GLN A 6 -5.06 -8.26 12.01
C GLN A 6 -4.50 -6.85 11.82
N THR A 7 -3.73 -6.63 10.75
CA THR A 7 -3.17 -5.32 10.42
C THR A 7 -4.27 -4.31 10.11
N GLU A 8 -5.28 -4.70 9.33
CA GLU A 8 -6.44 -3.85 9.01
C GLU A 8 -7.25 -3.45 10.25
N GLU A 9 -7.33 -4.32 11.25
CA GLU A 9 -8.01 -4.03 12.51
C GLU A 9 -7.18 -3.08 13.39
N ILE A 10 -5.86 -3.28 13.43
CA ILE A 10 -4.95 -2.35 14.10
C ILE A 10 -5.05 -0.95 13.48
N GLU A 11 -5.10 -0.84 12.15
CA GLU A 11 -5.30 0.44 11.46
C GLU A 11 -6.59 1.14 11.93
N ARG A 12 -7.69 0.40 12.09
CA ARG A 12 -8.99 0.96 12.53
C ARG A 12 -8.96 1.51 13.95
N GLN A 13 -8.19 0.86 14.83
CA GLN A 13 -8.16 1.22 16.25
C GLN A 13 -7.16 2.34 16.53
N ILE A 14 -6.01 2.33 15.84
CA ILE A 14 -4.89 3.23 16.14
C ILE A 14 -4.94 4.50 15.30
N PHE A 15 -5.41 4.43 14.05
CA PHE A 15 -5.38 5.60 13.19
C PHE A 15 -6.40 6.65 13.60
N HIS A 16 -6.10 7.91 13.27
CA HIS A 16 -7.03 9.01 13.45
C HIS A 16 -8.37 8.72 12.73
N PRO A 17 -9.54 9.13 13.25
CA PRO A 17 -10.85 8.80 12.67
C PRO A 17 -11.04 9.19 11.20
N ARG A 18 -10.26 10.17 10.71
CA ARG A 18 -10.28 10.64 9.32
C ARG A 18 -9.17 10.03 8.44
N ALA A 19 -8.40 9.08 8.95
CA ALA A 19 -7.36 8.41 8.19
C ALA A 19 -7.97 7.51 7.11
N CYS A 20 -7.22 7.33 6.02
CA CYS A 20 -7.58 6.38 4.97
C CYS A 20 -7.20 4.96 5.43
N LEU A 21 -8.20 4.11 5.61
CA LEU A 21 -8.00 2.71 6.04
C LEU A 21 -7.84 1.80 4.82
N SER A 22 -6.90 0.86 4.88
CA SER A 22 -6.69 -0.09 3.78
C SER A 22 -7.91 -0.99 3.56
N SER A 23 -8.61 -1.36 4.63
CA SER A 23 -9.87 -2.12 4.56
C SER A 23 -11.04 -1.36 3.93
N LYS A 24 -10.97 -0.03 3.78
CA LYS A 24 -11.99 0.80 3.11
C LYS A 24 -11.57 1.25 1.70
N SER A 25 -10.52 0.64 1.14
CA SER A 25 -10.08 0.91 -0.23
C SER A 25 -11.21 0.63 -1.23
N LYS A 26 -11.28 1.43 -2.30
CA LYS A 26 -12.20 1.18 -3.43
C LYS A 26 -11.80 -0.04 -4.27
N GLY A 27 -10.69 -0.71 -3.91
CA GLY A 27 -10.16 -1.85 -4.64
C GLY A 27 -9.40 -1.44 -5.90
N ARG A 28 -9.21 -2.39 -6.82
CA ARG A 28 -8.42 -2.22 -8.05
C ARG A 28 -9.31 -2.30 -9.28
N LYS A 29 -8.89 -1.63 -10.36
CA LYS A 29 -9.58 -1.68 -11.67
C LYS A 29 -9.71 -3.11 -12.20
N ARG A 30 -8.69 -3.94 -11.98
CA ARG A 30 -8.73 -5.37 -12.25
C ARG A 30 -8.91 -6.11 -10.93
N LYS A 31 -9.90 -7.00 -10.86
CA LYS A 31 -10.11 -7.84 -9.67
C LYS A 31 -8.89 -8.72 -9.47
N GLU A 32 -8.42 -8.77 -8.24
CA GLU A 32 -7.32 -9.61 -7.81
C GLU A 32 -7.71 -10.26 -6.49
N LYS A 33 -7.20 -11.47 -6.21
CA LYS A 33 -7.39 -12.11 -4.92
C LYS A 33 -6.66 -11.31 -3.83
N GLU A 34 -7.26 -11.24 -2.66
CA GLU A 34 -6.61 -10.66 -1.48
C GLU A 34 -5.42 -11.53 -1.02
N ASP A 35 -4.41 -10.86 -0.51
CA ASP A 35 -3.21 -11.49 0.05
C ASP A 35 -3.51 -11.84 1.53
N SER A 36 -2.95 -12.93 2.05
CA SER A 36 -3.17 -13.34 3.45
C SER A 36 -2.29 -12.57 4.43
N ILE A 37 -1.25 -11.89 3.94
CA ILE A 37 -0.24 -11.24 4.77
C ILE A 37 -0.30 -9.72 4.60
N ARG A 38 -0.38 -9.25 3.35
CA ARG A 38 -0.21 -7.83 3.03
C ARG A 38 -1.54 -7.12 2.82
N THR A 39 -1.69 -5.94 3.42
CA THR A 39 -2.82 -5.04 3.12
C THR A 39 -2.75 -4.52 1.68
N CYS A 40 -3.87 -4.02 1.17
CA CYS A 40 -3.93 -3.54 -0.21
C CYS A 40 -2.87 -2.43 -0.48
N PHE A 41 -2.64 -1.53 0.49
CA PHE A 41 -1.64 -0.46 0.39
C PHE A 41 -0.20 -0.96 0.53
N GLN A 42 0.06 -1.98 1.36
CA GLN A 42 1.38 -2.62 1.43
C GLN A 42 1.75 -3.28 0.10
N ARG A 43 0.79 -3.94 -0.56
CA ARG A 43 1.01 -4.52 -1.90
C ARG A 43 1.32 -3.45 -2.95
N ASP A 44 0.63 -2.32 -2.89
CA ASP A 44 0.85 -1.22 -3.83
C ASP A 44 2.24 -0.59 -3.64
N ARG A 45 2.67 -0.42 -2.37
CA ARG A 45 4.03 0.01 -2.03
C ARG A 45 5.08 -0.91 -2.65
N ASP A 46 4.94 -2.22 -2.46
CA ASP A 46 5.90 -3.21 -2.99
C ASP A 46 5.99 -3.12 -4.53
N ARG A 47 4.84 -3.01 -5.21
CA ARG A 47 4.79 -2.85 -6.68
C ARG A 47 5.52 -1.60 -7.16
N ILE A 48 5.34 -0.47 -6.47
CA ILE A 48 5.99 0.79 -6.81
C ILE A 48 7.51 0.66 -6.63
N ILE A 49 7.95 0.16 -5.46
CA ILE A 49 9.37 0.01 -5.11
C ILE A 49 10.11 -0.87 -6.14
N HIS A 50 9.49 -1.97 -6.58
CA HIS A 50 10.11 -2.89 -7.54
C HIS A 50 9.93 -2.51 -9.02
N SER A 51 9.20 -1.42 -9.31
CA SER A 51 8.97 -0.98 -10.69
C SER A 51 10.26 -0.52 -11.39
N LYS A 52 10.32 -0.69 -12.72
CA LYS A 52 11.43 -0.17 -13.54
C LYS A 52 11.53 1.36 -13.46
N SER A 53 10.38 2.04 -13.41
CA SER A 53 10.31 3.50 -13.32
C SER A 53 10.92 4.01 -12.01
N PHE A 54 10.58 3.40 -10.87
CA PHE A 54 11.14 3.78 -9.57
C PHE A 54 12.66 3.55 -9.53
N ARG A 55 13.14 2.40 -10.00
CA ARG A 55 14.59 2.12 -10.08
C ARG A 55 15.38 3.14 -10.92
N ARG A 56 14.78 3.65 -12.00
CA ARG A 56 15.41 4.68 -12.84
C ARG A 56 15.57 6.03 -12.12
N LEU A 57 14.78 6.30 -11.07
CA LEU A 57 14.92 7.54 -10.29
C LEU A 57 16.30 7.65 -9.62
N LYS A 58 16.95 6.51 -9.30
CA LYS A 58 18.34 6.50 -8.81
C LYS A 58 19.32 7.21 -9.75
N HIS A 59 19.02 7.24 -11.05
CA HIS A 59 19.84 7.84 -12.09
C HIS A 59 19.27 9.17 -12.60
N LYS A 60 18.31 9.76 -11.88
CA LYS A 60 17.75 11.09 -12.18
C LYS A 60 18.04 12.02 -11.01
N THR A 61 18.46 13.24 -11.32
CA THR A 61 18.65 14.29 -10.33
C THR A 61 17.33 15.00 -10.07
N GLN A 62 17.08 15.32 -8.81
CA GLN A 62 16.10 16.33 -8.44
C GLN A 62 16.75 17.70 -8.59
N VAL A 63 16.01 18.69 -9.12
CA VAL A 63 16.49 20.08 -9.14
C VAL A 63 16.59 20.55 -7.69
N PHE A 64 17.76 21.04 -7.31
CA PHE A 64 17.95 21.78 -6.07
C PHE A 64 17.59 23.24 -6.35
N LEU A 65 16.61 23.76 -5.60
CA LEU A 65 16.21 25.18 -5.57
C LEU A 65 16.93 25.88 -4.44
#